data_AF-A0AB35MJF7-F1
#
_entry.id   AF-A0AB35MJF7-F1
#
_cell.length_a   1.000
_cell.length_b   1.000
_cell.length_c   1.000
_cell.angle_alpha   90.00
_cell.angle_beta   90.00
_cell.angle_gamma   90.00
#
_symmetry.space_group_name_H-M   'P 1'
#
loop_
_entity.id
_entity.type
_entity.pdbx_description
1 polymer ?
#
loop_
_entity_poly.entity_id
_entity_poly.type
_entity_poly.pdbx_seq_one_letter_code
_entity_poly.pdbx_strand_id
1 'polypeptide(L)'
;MRRIVKGLVAGVIGASAVLGVSACDSLPDIDVSRLPDISLPARPSETAEPQPTETVTEAPVSQPTETVTEAPAPSEAASASPSASPAPGDDVDEGSLPWWLWLLAGAAALVLVIVVWRVVAARRSWDRQLERARAEVSWFEDSLVPQVLAKPTAAEAAQTWQAARPRVLDADRQLHGLIETAPTDDRRGTAERGLAVVGELSQALDAEAATRPGDDAETLRSRRAAVDAARAHARAWAGSRRT
;
A
#
# COMPACT_ATOMS: atom_id res chain seq x y z
N MET A 1 8.81 -27.92 17.22
CA MET A 1 9.79 -28.60 16.34
C MET A 1 9.37 -28.43 14.89
N ARG A 2 10.03 -27.52 14.14
CA ARG A 2 10.14 -27.50 12.66
C ARG A 2 11.00 -26.29 12.30
N ARG A 3 12.30 -26.46 12.50
CA ARG A 3 13.35 -25.63 11.90
C ARG A 3 13.71 -26.26 10.54
N ILE A 4 14.30 -25.43 9.68
CA ILE A 4 15.10 -25.79 8.50
C ILE A 4 14.29 -26.00 7.21
N VAL A 5 14.10 -24.91 6.46
CA VAL A 5 14.48 -24.84 5.04
C VAL A 5 14.97 -23.41 4.76
N LYS A 6 16.26 -23.15 5.04
CA LYS A 6 16.99 -21.99 4.53
C LYS A 6 18.11 -22.54 3.64
N GLY A 7 17.95 -22.36 2.34
CA GLY A 7 18.94 -22.58 1.29
C GLY A 7 18.27 -22.23 -0.02
N LEU A 8 18.89 -21.58 -1.00
CA LEU A 8 20.27 -21.20 -1.19
C LEU A 8 20.24 -20.30 -2.45
N VAL A 9 20.31 -18.97 -2.32
CA VAL A 9 20.62 -18.09 -3.46
C VAL A 9 21.48 -16.93 -2.94
N ALA A 10 22.74 -17.26 -2.70
CA ALA A 10 23.83 -16.30 -2.66
C ALA A 10 24.44 -16.22 -4.06
N GLY A 11 24.71 -15.01 -4.54
CA GLY A 11 25.50 -14.78 -5.75
C GLY A 11 24.81 -13.86 -6.76
N VAL A 12 24.96 -12.54 -6.58
CA VAL A 12 25.80 -11.67 -7.43
C VAL A 12 25.88 -10.32 -6.69
N ILE A 13 26.95 -10.15 -5.92
CA ILE A 13 27.45 -8.85 -5.50
C ILE A 13 28.60 -8.53 -6.45
N GLY A 14 28.40 -7.56 -7.34
CA GLY A 14 29.46 -6.84 -8.05
C GLY A 14 29.10 -5.36 -7.94
N ALA A 15 29.68 -4.63 -6.98
CA ALA A 15 30.98 -3.97 -7.12
C ALA A 15 30.94 -2.83 -8.15
N SER A 16 30.33 -1.71 -7.76
CA SER A 16 30.59 -0.39 -8.34
C SER A 16 30.71 0.61 -7.21
N ALA A 17 31.94 0.78 -6.72
CA ALA A 17 32.28 1.78 -5.74
C ALA A 17 33.40 2.67 -6.30
N VAL A 18 33.19 3.98 -6.11
CA VAL A 18 34.18 5.05 -5.90
C VAL A 18 34.58 5.93 -7.10
N LEU A 19 34.60 7.24 -6.79
CA LEU A 19 35.06 8.46 -7.48
C LEU A 19 33.97 9.24 -8.25
N GLY A 20 33.60 10.48 -7.91
CA GLY A 20 34.12 11.38 -6.89
C GLY A 20 33.51 12.79 -6.94
N VAL A 21 34.09 13.65 -6.10
CA VAL A 21 34.18 15.12 -6.20
C VAL A 21 32.91 15.94 -5.89
N SER A 22 32.91 16.48 -4.67
CA SER A 22 32.59 17.87 -4.31
C SER A 22 32.08 18.80 -5.43
N ALA A 23 30.81 19.15 -5.35
CA ALA A 23 30.24 20.35 -5.98
C ALA A 23 29.12 20.94 -5.10
N CYS A 24 29.46 21.29 -3.86
CA CYS A 24 28.69 22.25 -3.07
C CYS A 24 29.41 23.60 -3.16
N ASP A 25 29.37 24.27 -4.32
CA ASP A 25 29.57 25.72 -4.39
C ASP A 25 29.23 26.23 -5.81
N SER A 26 27.95 26.52 -6.05
CA SER A 26 27.46 27.41 -7.12
C SER A 26 25.94 27.46 -7.06
N LEU A 27 25.40 28.20 -6.08
CA LEU A 27 24.08 28.80 -6.26
C LEU A 27 24.27 30.02 -7.16
N PRO A 28 23.65 30.07 -8.36
CA PRO A 28 23.55 31.34 -9.08
C PRO A 28 22.66 32.28 -8.27
N ASP A 29 23.13 33.50 -8.10
CA ASP A 29 22.40 34.62 -7.48
C ASP A 29 21.07 34.80 -8.23
N ILE A 30 19.95 34.52 -7.56
CA ILE A 30 18.61 34.66 -8.13
C ILE A 30 18.27 36.15 -8.04
N ASP A 31 18.46 36.87 -9.15
CA ASP A 31 18.02 38.26 -9.31
C ASP A 31 16.49 38.32 -9.26
N VAL A 32 15.97 38.67 -8.08
CA VAL A 32 14.54 38.81 -7.78
C VAL A 32 13.88 39.89 -8.64
N SER A 33 14.67 40.76 -9.28
CA SER A 33 14.20 41.87 -10.12
C SER A 33 13.83 41.44 -11.54
N ARG A 34 14.09 40.19 -11.92
CA ARG A 34 13.75 39.64 -13.26
C ARG A 34 12.60 38.63 -13.24
N LEU A 35 11.87 38.53 -12.13
CA LEU A 35 10.65 37.73 -12.10
C LEU A 35 9.61 38.38 -13.05
N PRO A 36 9.06 37.63 -14.01
CA PRO A 36 7.95 38.13 -14.81
C PRO A 36 6.75 38.40 -13.91
N ASP A 37 6.08 39.53 -14.12
CA ASP A 37 4.82 39.87 -13.48
C ASP A 37 3.77 38.80 -13.84
N ILE A 38 3.51 37.88 -12.93
CA ILE A 38 2.48 36.86 -13.09
C ILE A 38 1.13 37.56 -12.86
N SER A 39 0.56 38.09 -13.94
CA SER A 39 -0.84 38.49 -13.98
C SER A 39 -1.71 37.25 -13.71
N LEU A 40 -2.29 37.18 -12.51
CA LEU A 40 -3.26 36.16 -12.14
C LEU A 40 -4.52 36.32 -13.01
N PRO A 41 -4.95 35.31 -13.78
CA PRO A 41 -6.22 35.37 -14.48
C PRO A 41 -7.39 35.39 -13.47
N ALA A 42 -8.44 36.13 -13.82
CA ALA A 42 -9.65 36.25 -13.02
C ALA A 42 -10.32 34.88 -12.79
N ARG A 43 -10.85 34.71 -11.57
CA ARG A 43 -11.65 33.55 -11.12
C ARG A 43 -12.84 33.34 -12.06
N PRO A 44 -12.98 32.18 -12.73
CA PRO A 44 -14.25 31.82 -13.36
C PRO A 44 -15.29 31.54 -12.27
N SER A 45 -16.42 32.26 -12.36
CA SER A 45 -17.63 32.00 -11.61
C SER A 45 -18.30 30.69 -12.07
N GLU A 46 -18.87 29.99 -11.10
CA GLU A 46 -20.15 29.26 -11.17
C GLU A 46 -20.35 28.24 -12.31
N THR A 47 -20.34 26.95 -11.98
CA THR A 47 -20.84 25.90 -12.87
C THR A 47 -21.45 24.75 -12.08
N ALA A 48 -22.77 24.64 -12.23
CA ALA A 48 -23.63 23.45 -12.29
C ALA A 48 -23.60 22.43 -11.13
N GLU A 49 -24.71 22.44 -10.39
CA GLU A 49 -25.24 21.36 -9.57
C GLU A 49 -25.50 20.10 -10.43
N PRO A 50 -24.95 18.91 -10.09
CA PRO A 50 -25.24 17.69 -10.82
C PRO A 50 -26.61 17.09 -10.43
N GLN A 51 -27.44 16.81 -11.45
CA GLN A 51 -28.68 16.03 -11.34
C GLN A 51 -28.43 14.59 -10.86
N PRO A 52 -29.38 13.96 -10.16
CA PRO A 52 -29.28 12.57 -9.73
C PRO A 52 -29.35 11.61 -10.93
N THR A 53 -28.37 10.73 -11.03
CA THR A 53 -28.36 9.61 -12.00
C THR A 53 -29.18 8.46 -11.43
N GLU A 54 -30.27 8.09 -12.11
CA GLU A 54 -31.04 6.89 -11.78
C GLU A 54 -30.19 5.64 -12.03
N THR A 55 -30.05 4.81 -11.01
CA THR A 55 -29.37 3.51 -11.11
C THR A 55 -30.37 2.47 -11.61
N VAL A 56 -30.24 2.10 -12.89
CA VAL A 56 -30.96 0.96 -13.48
C VAL A 56 -30.42 -0.32 -12.85
N THR A 57 -31.30 -1.06 -12.19
CA THR A 57 -31.03 -2.39 -11.63
C THR A 57 -31.18 -3.44 -12.73
N GLU A 58 -30.07 -3.99 -13.21
CA GLU A 58 -30.06 -5.14 -14.12
C GLU A 58 -30.05 -6.44 -13.29
N ALA A 59 -31.08 -7.27 -13.47
CA ALA A 59 -31.24 -8.54 -12.77
C ALA A 59 -30.30 -9.63 -13.35
N PRO A 60 -29.68 -10.49 -12.52
CA PRO A 60 -28.90 -11.61 -13.03
C PRO A 60 -29.79 -12.71 -13.63
N VAL A 61 -29.46 -13.12 -14.86
CA VAL A 61 -30.02 -14.29 -15.54
C VAL A 61 -29.54 -15.57 -14.85
N SER A 62 -30.49 -16.34 -14.30
CA SER A 62 -30.28 -17.70 -13.83
C SER A 62 -30.19 -18.67 -15.02
N GLN A 63 -29.10 -19.44 -15.13
CA GLN A 63 -29.09 -20.71 -15.85
C GLN A 63 -28.89 -21.84 -14.84
N PRO A 64 -29.81 -22.81 -14.83
CA PRO A 64 -29.35 -24.18 -14.83
C PRO A 64 -30.21 -25.08 -15.73
N THR A 65 -29.61 -26.16 -16.24
CA THR A 65 -30.06 -27.54 -15.99
C THR A 65 -29.51 -28.44 -17.09
N GLU A 66 -28.52 -29.25 -16.74
CA GLU A 66 -28.17 -30.46 -17.48
C GLU A 66 -29.31 -31.47 -17.37
N THR A 67 -29.59 -32.21 -18.44
CA THR A 67 -30.40 -33.43 -18.35
C THR A 67 -29.77 -34.52 -19.19
N VAL A 68 -29.26 -35.51 -18.48
CA VAL A 68 -28.80 -36.82 -18.95
C VAL A 68 -30.01 -37.62 -19.45
N THR A 69 -29.87 -38.38 -20.54
CA THR A 69 -30.68 -39.57 -20.82
C THR A 69 -29.88 -40.56 -21.66
N GLU A 70 -29.86 -41.79 -21.18
CA GLU A 70 -29.10 -42.95 -21.64
C GLU A 70 -30.04 -43.96 -22.34
N ALA A 71 -29.57 -44.55 -23.46
CA ALA A 71 -29.81 -45.91 -24.04
C ALA A 71 -31.26 -46.42 -24.31
N PRO A 72 -31.51 -47.47 -25.16
CA PRO A 72 -30.61 -48.52 -25.67
C PRO A 72 -30.69 -48.94 -27.17
N ALA A 73 -29.84 -49.92 -27.49
CA ALA A 73 -29.48 -50.71 -28.71
C ALA A 73 -30.65 -51.47 -29.42
N PRO A 74 -30.48 -52.31 -30.51
CA PRO A 74 -29.29 -53.04 -30.99
C PRO A 74 -29.13 -53.35 -32.52
N SER A 75 -28.18 -54.27 -32.83
CA SER A 75 -27.94 -55.08 -34.06
C SER A 75 -27.25 -54.39 -35.24
N GLU A 76 -26.30 -54.98 -35.99
CA GLU A 76 -25.82 -56.36 -36.06
C GLU A 76 -24.47 -56.43 -36.83
N ALA A 77 -23.66 -57.43 -36.51
CA ALA A 77 -22.71 -58.19 -37.34
C ALA A 77 -21.84 -57.50 -38.42
N ALA A 78 -20.52 -57.56 -38.22
CA ALA A 78 -19.61 -58.20 -39.18
C ALA A 78 -18.31 -58.63 -38.50
N SER A 79 -18.02 -59.93 -38.62
CA SER A 79 -16.79 -60.59 -38.23
C SER A 79 -15.73 -60.40 -39.32
N ALA A 80 -14.54 -59.90 -38.96
CA ALA A 80 -13.31 -60.13 -39.72
C ALA A 80 -12.12 -60.12 -38.76
N SER A 81 -11.38 -61.23 -38.81
CA SER A 81 -10.17 -61.52 -38.01
C SER A 81 -8.95 -60.69 -38.48
N PRO A 82 -7.86 -60.64 -37.69
CA PRO A 82 -6.98 -59.48 -37.59
C PRO A 82 -5.93 -59.45 -38.69
N SER A 83 -5.70 -58.26 -39.24
CA SER A 83 -4.42 -57.94 -39.87
C SER A 83 -3.65 -57.07 -38.88
N ALA A 84 -2.64 -57.66 -38.25
CA ALA A 84 -1.71 -56.96 -37.39
C ALA A 84 -0.95 -55.94 -38.25
N SER A 85 -1.41 -54.70 -38.25
CA SER A 85 -0.57 -53.56 -38.58
C SER A 85 0.45 -53.43 -37.45
N PRO A 86 1.77 -53.32 -37.73
CA PRO A 86 2.71 -53.02 -36.67
C PRO A 86 2.28 -51.70 -36.04
N ALA A 87 1.95 -51.74 -34.75
CA ALA A 87 1.93 -50.54 -33.94
C ALA A 87 3.31 -49.89 -34.10
N PRO A 88 3.40 -48.57 -34.35
CA PRO A 88 4.69 -47.90 -34.22
C PRO A 88 5.22 -48.24 -32.82
N GLY A 89 6.43 -48.81 -32.78
CA GLY A 89 7.07 -49.14 -31.53
C GLY A 89 7.09 -47.90 -30.66
N ASP A 90 6.44 -47.98 -29.50
CA ASP A 90 6.81 -47.12 -28.39
C ASP A 90 8.23 -47.56 -28.00
N ASP A 91 9.23 -46.91 -28.59
CA ASP A 91 10.59 -46.92 -28.08
C ASP A 91 10.52 -46.35 -26.66
N VAL A 92 10.31 -47.23 -25.68
CA VAL A 92 10.40 -46.88 -24.27
C VAL A 92 11.89 -46.78 -23.99
N ASP A 93 12.47 -45.62 -24.32
CA ASP A 93 13.80 -45.22 -23.90
C ASP A 93 13.84 -45.23 -22.35
N GLU A 94 14.31 -46.34 -21.79
CA GLU A 94 14.54 -46.54 -20.36
C GLU A 94 15.64 -45.58 -19.88
N GLY A 95 15.23 -44.36 -19.51
CA GLY A 95 16.10 -43.39 -18.82
C GLY A 95 15.86 -41.93 -19.16
N SER A 96 15.07 -41.63 -20.18
CA SER A 96 14.78 -40.26 -20.61
C SER A 96 13.42 -39.81 -20.07
N LEU A 97 13.41 -38.86 -19.12
CA LEU A 97 12.19 -38.15 -18.75
C LEU A 97 11.52 -37.65 -20.04
N PRO A 98 10.26 -38.02 -20.31
CA PRO A 98 9.63 -37.66 -21.57
C PRO A 98 9.55 -36.12 -21.69
N TRP A 99 9.86 -35.60 -22.87
CA TRP A 99 10.07 -34.16 -23.14
C TRP A 99 8.93 -33.24 -22.66
N TRP A 100 7.69 -33.75 -22.56
CA TRP A 100 6.55 -33.02 -22.01
C TRP A 100 6.71 -32.67 -20.51
N LEU A 101 7.47 -33.46 -19.75
CA LEU A 101 7.80 -33.13 -18.35
C LEU A 101 8.70 -31.91 -18.25
N TRP A 102 9.62 -31.70 -19.20
CA TRP A 102 10.42 -30.49 -19.26
C TRP A 102 9.57 -29.26 -19.60
N LEU A 103 8.57 -29.41 -20.47
CA LEU A 103 7.60 -28.35 -20.72
C LEU A 103 6.76 -28.02 -19.48
N LEU A 104 6.26 -29.02 -18.76
CA LEU A 104 5.55 -28.80 -17.50
C LEU A 104 6.44 -28.15 -16.43
N ALA A 105 7.69 -28.60 -16.31
CA ALA A 105 8.65 -28.00 -15.39
C ALA A 105 8.93 -26.54 -15.75
N GLY A 106 9.10 -26.24 -17.05
CA GLY A 106 9.25 -24.86 -17.54
C GLY A 106 8.02 -24.00 -17.26
N ALA A 107 6.82 -24.52 -17.50
CA ALA A 107 5.57 -23.83 -17.20
C ALA A 107 5.41 -23.56 -15.69
N ALA A 108 5.67 -24.57 -14.85
CA ALA A 108 5.62 -24.43 -13.39
C ALA A 108 6.64 -23.41 -12.87
N ALA A 109 7.87 -23.42 -13.40
CA ALA A 109 8.89 -22.44 -13.07
C ALA A 109 8.47 -21.02 -13.46
N LEU A 110 7.87 -20.84 -14.65
CA LEU A 110 7.37 -19.54 -15.11
C LEU A 110 6.26 -19.02 -14.19
N VAL A 111 5.29 -19.86 -13.83
CA VAL A 111 4.22 -19.49 -12.90
C VAL A 111 4.81 -19.08 -11.54
N LEU A 112 5.77 -19.83 -11.02
CA LEU A 112 6.43 -19.50 -9.76
C LEU A 112 7.13 -18.13 -9.82
N VAL A 113 7.86 -17.85 -10.91
CA VAL A 113 8.52 -16.56 -11.11
C VAL A 113 7.51 -15.41 -11.13
N ILE A 114 6.38 -15.57 -11.83
CA ILE A 114 5.32 -14.56 -11.90
C ILE A 114 4.72 -14.30 -10.52
N VAL A 115 4.41 -15.36 -9.76
CA VAL A 115 3.84 -15.25 -8.41
C VAL A 115 4.82 -14.56 -7.46
N VAL A 116 6.08 -14.97 -7.44
CA VAL A 116 7.11 -14.35 -6.62
C VAL A 116 7.28 -12.87 -6.98
N TRP A 117 7.33 -12.54 -8.27
CA TRP A 117 7.46 -11.17 -8.73
C TRP A 117 6.27 -10.30 -8.31
N ARG A 118 5.03 -10.81 -8.44
CA ARG A 118 3.82 -10.12 -7.97
C ARG A 118 3.86 -9.85 -6.47
N VAL A 119 4.22 -10.85 -5.67
CA VAL A 119 4.33 -10.71 -4.21
C VAL A 119 5.40 -9.69 -3.82
N VAL A 120 6.57 -9.72 -4.47
CA VAL A 120 7.64 -8.75 -4.21
C VAL A 120 7.23 -7.34 -4.64
N ALA A 121 6.57 -7.19 -5.80
CA ALA A 121 6.06 -5.91 -6.27
C ALA A 121 5.03 -5.31 -5.29
N ALA A 122 4.07 -6.12 -4.83
CA ALA A 122 3.06 -5.73 -3.85
C ALA A 122 3.69 -5.31 -2.51
N ARG A 123 4.68 -6.07 -2.01
CA ARG A 123 5.43 -5.72 -0.81
C ARG A 123 6.15 -4.37 -0.96
N ARG A 124 6.82 -4.15 -2.10
CA ARG A 124 7.54 -2.89 -2.38
C ARG A 124 6.60 -1.70 -2.54
N SER A 125 5.40 -1.88 -3.13
CA SER A 125 4.43 -0.79 -3.21
C SER A 125 3.86 -0.47 -1.83
N TRP A 126 3.54 -1.48 -1.05
CA TRP A 126 3.07 -1.33 0.33
C TRP A 126 4.12 -0.63 1.20
N ASP A 127 5.40 -1.01 1.10
CA ASP A 127 6.49 -0.39 1.85
C ASP A 127 6.65 1.11 1.54
N ARG A 128 6.57 1.45 0.25
CA ARG A 128 6.62 2.84 -0.21
C ARG A 128 5.44 3.65 0.30
N GLN A 129 4.23 3.08 0.29
CA GLN A 129 3.05 3.75 0.83
C GLN A 129 3.16 3.94 2.34
N LEU A 130 3.63 2.94 3.08
CA LEU A 130 3.88 3.09 4.52
C LEU A 130 4.98 4.12 4.81
N GLU A 131 6.00 4.25 3.95
CA GLU A 131 7.02 5.29 4.11
C GLU A 131 6.44 6.69 3.91
N ARG A 132 5.55 6.86 2.92
CA ARG A 132 4.81 8.13 2.75
C ARG A 132 3.95 8.44 3.97
N ALA A 133 3.21 7.46 4.49
CA ALA A 133 2.42 7.64 5.70
C ALA A 133 3.29 8.04 6.90
N ARG A 134 4.49 7.46 7.05
CA ARG A 134 5.48 7.86 8.07
C ARG A 134 5.97 9.29 7.88
N ALA A 135 6.25 9.69 6.65
CA ALA A 135 6.65 11.06 6.32
C ALA A 135 5.55 12.08 6.66
N GLU A 136 4.28 11.74 6.43
CA GLU A 136 3.14 12.56 6.83
C GLU A 136 3.01 12.67 8.36
N VAL A 137 3.22 11.58 9.10
CA VAL A 137 3.24 11.61 10.57
C VAL A 137 4.43 12.42 11.12
N SER A 138 5.62 12.31 10.50
CA SER A 138 6.74 13.17 10.89
C SER A 138 6.48 14.64 10.57
N TRP A 139 5.87 14.95 9.43
CA TRP A 139 5.47 16.33 9.11
C TRP A 139 4.48 16.89 10.13
N PHE A 140 3.50 16.07 10.55
CA PHE A 140 2.54 16.45 11.58
C PHE A 140 3.26 16.87 12.87
N GLU A 141 4.24 16.08 13.29
CA GLU A 141 5.01 16.31 14.50
C GLU A 141 5.97 17.50 14.37
N ASP A 142 6.75 17.58 13.30
CA ASP A 142 7.82 18.56 13.11
C ASP A 142 7.29 19.95 12.73
N SER A 143 6.14 20.02 12.04
CA SER A 143 5.64 21.26 11.44
C SER A 143 4.36 21.73 12.09
N LEU A 144 3.34 20.88 12.14
CA LEU A 144 2.01 21.31 12.53
C LEU A 144 1.87 21.48 14.04
N VAL A 145 2.41 20.56 14.85
CA VAL A 145 2.34 20.68 16.31
C VAL A 145 3.04 21.96 16.80
N PRO A 146 4.29 22.28 16.38
CA PRO A 146 4.92 23.55 16.75
C PRO A 146 4.14 24.77 16.26
N GLN A 147 3.57 24.74 15.05
CA GLN A 147 2.78 25.86 14.53
C GLN A 147 1.51 26.11 15.35
N VAL A 148 0.80 25.06 15.77
CA VAL A 148 -0.40 25.16 16.62
C VAL A 148 -0.02 25.66 18.01
N LEU A 149 1.05 25.14 18.60
CA LEU A 149 1.52 25.52 19.94
C LEU A 149 2.15 26.92 19.99
N ALA A 150 2.68 27.43 18.88
CA ALA A 150 3.25 28.77 18.78
C ALA A 150 2.18 29.87 18.67
N LYS A 151 0.89 29.51 18.47
CA LYS A 151 -0.18 30.52 18.40
C LYS A 151 -0.43 31.15 19.77
N PRO A 152 -0.62 32.48 19.83
CA PRO A 152 -0.82 33.22 21.07
C PRO A 152 -2.17 32.93 21.73
N THR A 153 -3.18 32.51 20.95
CA THR A 153 -4.53 32.27 21.45
C THR A 153 -5.02 30.87 21.07
N ALA A 154 -5.86 30.29 21.94
CA ALA A 154 -6.48 28.98 21.68
C ALA A 154 -7.37 28.98 20.42
N ALA A 155 -8.02 30.11 20.12
CA ALA A 155 -8.84 30.25 18.92
C ALA A 155 -8.01 30.18 17.63
N GLU A 156 -6.85 30.84 17.59
CA GLU A 156 -5.92 30.77 16.45
C GLU A 156 -5.28 29.39 16.30
N ALA A 157 -4.95 28.75 17.42
CA ALA A 157 -4.47 27.37 17.44
C ALA A 157 -5.53 26.41 16.87
N ALA A 158 -6.78 26.53 17.31
CA ALA A 158 -7.90 25.75 16.82
C ALA A 158 -8.14 25.98 15.32
N GLN A 159 -8.08 27.22 14.84
CA GLN A 159 -8.24 27.52 13.41
C GLN A 159 -7.13 26.88 12.57
N THR A 160 -5.88 26.94 13.04
CA THR A 160 -4.73 26.30 12.37
C THR A 160 -4.89 24.78 12.34
N TRP A 161 -5.34 24.19 13.44
CA TRP A 161 -5.63 22.76 13.53
C TRP A 161 -6.75 22.33 12.59
N GLN A 162 -7.87 23.06 12.56
CA GLN A 162 -9.00 22.74 11.67
C GLN A 162 -8.61 22.81 10.18
N ALA A 163 -7.74 23.75 9.81
CA ALA A 163 -7.23 23.84 8.44
C ALA A 163 -6.39 22.62 8.03
N ALA A 164 -5.66 22.02 8.98
CA ALA A 164 -4.80 20.87 8.73
C ALA A 164 -5.48 19.51 8.91
N ARG A 165 -6.63 19.46 9.60
CA ARG A 165 -7.41 18.24 9.88
C ARG A 165 -7.72 17.39 8.64
N PRO A 166 -8.07 17.94 7.45
CA PRO A 166 -8.29 17.13 6.25
C PRO A 166 -7.07 16.31 5.84
N ARG A 167 -5.85 16.85 6.02
CA ARG A 167 -4.60 16.16 5.69
C ARG A 167 -4.31 15.02 6.67
N VAL A 168 -4.62 15.21 7.95
CA VAL A 168 -4.49 14.14 8.97
C VAL A 168 -5.48 13.00 8.70
N LEU A 169 -6.73 13.32 8.32
CA LEU A 169 -7.72 12.32 7.93
C LEU A 169 -7.32 11.56 6.67
N ASP A 170 -6.57 12.20 5.75
CA ASP A 170 -6.03 11.51 4.59
C ASP A 170 -4.95 10.49 4.99
N ALA A 171 -4.06 10.85 5.91
CA ALA A 171 -3.07 9.93 6.46
C ALA A 171 -3.73 8.74 7.20
N ASP A 172 -4.80 9.00 7.97
CA ASP A 172 -5.59 7.95 8.63
C ASP A 172 -6.22 6.98 7.62
N ARG A 173 -6.84 7.51 6.55
CA ARG A 173 -7.40 6.70 5.45
C ARG A 173 -6.33 5.88 4.73
N GLN A 174 -5.16 6.46 4.47
CA GLN A 174 -4.03 5.75 3.87
C GLN A 174 -3.56 4.59 4.77
N LEU A 175 -3.48 4.81 6.09
CA LEU A 175 -3.11 3.78 7.04
C LEU A 175 -4.16 2.66 7.12
N HIS A 176 -5.45 2.99 7.13
CA HIS A 176 -6.52 1.99 7.02
C HIS A 176 -6.38 1.13 5.75
N GLY A 177 -6.17 1.74 4.58
CA GLY A 177 -5.95 0.99 3.34
C GLY A 177 -4.71 0.08 3.39
N LEU A 178 -3.67 0.47 4.13
CA LEU A 178 -2.49 -0.36 4.35
C LEU A 178 -2.75 -1.57 5.26
N ILE A 179 -3.66 -1.44 6.23
CA ILE A 179 -4.09 -2.55 7.10
C ILE A 179 -4.80 -3.61 6.25
N GLU A 180 -5.71 -3.19 5.37
CA GLU A 180 -6.49 -4.08 4.50
C GLU A 180 -5.63 -4.81 3.47
N THR A 181 -4.62 -4.14 2.93
CA THR A 181 -3.75 -4.67 1.86
C THR A 181 -2.43 -5.25 2.37
N ALA A 182 -2.30 -5.43 3.69
CA ALA A 182 -1.06 -5.88 4.32
C ALA A 182 -0.62 -7.28 3.83
N PRO A 183 0.62 -7.43 3.30
CA PRO A 183 1.10 -8.75 2.84
C PRO A 183 1.36 -9.77 3.96
N THR A 184 1.47 -9.33 5.21
CA THR A 184 1.80 -10.15 6.40
C THR A 184 1.23 -9.49 7.67
N ASP A 185 0.98 -10.28 8.71
CA ASP A 185 0.44 -9.77 9.99
C ASP A 185 1.35 -8.74 10.68
N ASP A 186 2.68 -8.91 10.63
CA ASP A 186 3.63 -7.93 11.21
C ASP A 186 3.52 -6.53 10.57
N ARG A 187 3.23 -6.52 9.27
CA ARG A 187 3.06 -5.30 8.47
C ARG A 187 1.73 -4.64 8.79
N ARG A 188 0.68 -5.46 8.91
CA ARG A 188 -0.63 -5.02 9.39
C ARG A 188 -0.52 -4.38 10.77
N GLY A 189 0.12 -5.05 11.74
CA GLY A 189 0.32 -4.52 13.09
C GLY A 189 1.18 -3.25 13.13
N THR A 190 2.09 -3.07 12.17
CA THR A 190 2.81 -1.79 12.02
C THR A 190 1.91 -0.65 11.57
N ALA A 191 0.99 -0.90 10.62
CA ALA A 191 0.02 0.09 10.17
C ALA A 191 -1.04 0.40 11.25
N GLU A 192 -1.53 -0.62 11.97
CA GLU A 192 -2.44 -0.46 13.12
C GLU A 192 -1.84 0.41 14.22
N ARG A 193 -0.55 0.20 14.57
CA ARG A 193 0.15 1.07 15.52
C ARG A 193 0.27 2.52 15.02
N GLY A 194 0.49 2.71 13.71
CA GLY A 194 0.51 4.04 13.12
C GLY A 194 -0.83 4.74 13.23
N LEU A 195 -1.92 3.99 13.03
CA LEU A 195 -3.27 4.49 13.17
C LEU A 195 -3.57 4.94 14.60
N ALA A 196 -3.24 4.11 15.58
CA ALA A 196 -3.41 4.43 16.99
C ALA A 196 -2.65 5.71 17.37
N VAL A 197 -1.41 5.85 16.91
CA VAL A 197 -0.58 7.05 17.11
C VAL A 197 -1.21 8.31 16.51
N VAL A 198 -1.72 8.24 15.28
CA VAL A 198 -2.39 9.39 14.63
C VAL A 198 -3.66 9.76 15.40
N GLY A 199 -4.42 8.76 15.83
CA GLY A 199 -5.61 8.93 16.67
C GLY A 199 -5.29 9.63 17.99
N GLU A 200 -4.30 9.13 18.74
CA GLU A 200 -3.83 9.72 20.00
C GLU A 200 -3.41 11.17 19.84
N LEU A 201 -2.63 11.49 18.79
CA LEU A 201 -2.16 12.84 18.53
C LEU A 201 -3.30 13.78 18.14
N SER A 202 -4.24 13.32 17.30
CA SER A 202 -5.42 14.09 16.93
C SER A 202 -6.31 14.39 18.13
N GLN A 203 -6.54 13.41 19.01
CA GLN A 203 -7.34 13.56 20.22
C GLN A 203 -6.68 14.52 21.22
N ALA A 204 -5.35 14.46 21.38
CA ALA A 204 -4.62 15.38 22.24
C ALA A 204 -4.70 16.83 21.73
N LEU A 205 -4.61 17.03 20.41
CA LEU A 205 -4.76 18.37 19.81
C LEU A 205 -6.19 18.88 19.85
N ASP A 206 -7.19 18.02 19.66
CA ASP A 206 -8.59 18.37 19.84
C ASP A 206 -8.86 18.83 21.29
N ALA A 207 -8.27 18.15 22.27
CA ALA A 207 -8.37 18.54 23.69
C ALA A 207 -7.69 19.88 23.98
N GLU A 208 -6.54 20.16 23.37
CA GLU A 208 -5.85 21.45 23.50
C GLU A 208 -6.65 22.58 22.82
N ALA A 209 -7.21 22.32 21.63
CA ALA A 209 -8.06 23.27 20.90
C ALA A 209 -9.38 23.58 21.62
N ALA A 210 -9.88 22.65 22.44
CA ALA A 210 -11.09 22.83 23.24
C ALA A 210 -10.88 23.63 24.55
N THR A 211 -9.68 24.17 24.77
CA THR A 211 -9.34 24.94 25.98
C THR A 211 -10.17 26.20 26.10
N ARG A 212 -10.73 26.44 27.29
CA ARG A 212 -11.57 27.62 27.57
C ARG A 212 -10.87 28.59 28.51
N PRO A 213 -11.21 29.90 28.43
CA PRO A 213 -10.83 30.85 29.46
C PRO A 213 -11.38 30.40 30.82
N GLY A 214 -10.50 30.26 31.82
CA GLY A 214 -10.85 29.80 33.16
C GLY A 214 -10.56 28.32 33.44
N ASP A 215 -10.01 27.56 32.50
CA ASP A 215 -9.51 26.20 32.76
C ASP A 215 -8.37 26.24 33.81
N ASP A 216 -8.43 25.33 34.80
CA ASP A 216 -7.45 25.25 35.88
C ASP A 216 -6.02 24.94 35.38
N ALA A 217 -5.01 25.48 36.08
CA ALA A 217 -3.60 25.27 35.73
C ALA A 217 -3.17 23.79 35.73
N GLU A 218 -3.81 22.93 36.54
CA GLU A 218 -3.57 21.48 36.53
C GLU A 218 -4.05 20.84 35.22
N THR A 219 -5.25 21.20 34.78
CA THR A 219 -5.82 20.72 33.51
C THR A 219 -4.94 21.09 32.33
N LEU A 220 -4.43 22.33 32.31
CA LEU A 220 -3.51 22.80 31.26
C LEU A 220 -2.19 22.01 31.26
N ARG A 221 -1.61 21.73 32.44
CA ARG A 221 -0.40 20.91 32.57
C ARG A 221 -0.63 19.46 32.12
N SER A 222 -1.76 18.86 32.50
CA SER A 222 -2.14 17.51 32.08
C SER A 222 -2.34 17.41 30.56
N ARG A 223 -2.95 18.42 29.92
CA ARG A 223 -3.12 18.44 28.46
C ARG A 223 -1.78 18.57 27.73
N ARG A 224 -0.90 19.47 28.18
CA ARG A 224 0.47 19.59 27.62
C ARG A 224 1.23 18.26 27.71
N ALA A 225 1.17 17.60 28.87
CA ALA A 225 1.81 16.31 29.07
C ALA A 225 1.25 15.21 28.14
N ALA A 226 -0.06 15.21 27.90
CA ALA A 226 -0.69 14.28 26.96
C ALA A 226 -0.24 14.52 25.51
N VAL A 227 -0.13 15.78 25.08
CA VAL A 227 0.41 16.14 23.76
C VAL A 227 1.86 15.67 23.63
N ASP A 228 2.70 15.93 24.63
CA ASP A 228 4.12 15.52 24.59
C ASP A 228 4.30 13.99 24.58
N ALA A 229 3.46 13.25 25.31
CA ALA A 229 3.42 11.79 25.27
C ALA A 229 3.02 11.26 23.88
N ALA A 230 1.94 11.80 23.30
CA ALA A 230 1.48 11.43 21.96
C ALA A 230 2.56 11.70 20.89
N ARG A 231 3.28 12.84 20.99
CA ARG A 231 4.41 13.14 20.11
C ARG A 231 5.56 12.15 20.28
N ALA A 232 5.86 11.72 21.50
CA ALA A 232 6.90 10.73 21.74
C ALA A 232 6.56 9.38 21.07
N HIS A 233 5.31 8.94 21.19
CA HIS A 233 4.82 7.74 20.48
C HIS A 233 4.91 7.91 18.95
N ALA A 234 4.53 9.09 18.42
CA ALA A 234 4.62 9.39 17.01
C ALA A 234 6.04 9.33 16.45
N ARG A 235 7.01 9.94 17.15
CA ARG A 235 8.43 9.87 16.76
C ARG A 235 8.98 8.45 16.85
N ALA A 236 8.63 7.70 17.89
CA ALA A 236 9.07 6.32 18.04
C ALA A 236 8.55 5.44 16.89
N TRP A 237 7.29 5.61 16.50
CA TRP A 237 6.70 4.88 15.39
C TRP A 237 7.30 5.31 14.04
N ALA A 238 7.39 6.62 13.76
CA ALA A 238 7.95 7.13 12.52
C ALA A 238 9.43 6.72 12.36
N GLY A 239 10.20 6.74 13.46
CA GLY A 239 11.61 6.36 13.51
C GLY A 239 11.91 4.87 13.45
N SER A 240 10.91 4.00 13.52
CA SER A 240 11.04 2.52 13.62
C SER A 240 11.58 1.81 12.36
N ARG A 241 12.37 2.46 11.51
CA ARG A 241 12.80 1.93 10.18
C ARG A 241 14.29 2.09 9.85
N ARG A 242 15.17 2.01 10.84
CA ARG A 242 16.62 2.17 10.64
C ARG A 242 17.49 0.95 11.00
N THR A 243 16.95 -0.26 10.94
CA THR A 243 17.74 -1.50 11.12
C THR A 243 17.29 -2.58 10.16
#